data_AF-B4D2M4-F1
#
_entry.id   AF-B4D2M4-F1
#
_cell.length_a   1.000
_cell.length_b   1.000
_cell.length_c   1.000
_cell.angle_alpha   90.00
_cell.angle_beta   90.00
_cell.angle_gamma   90.00
#
_symmetry.space_group_name_H-M   'P 1'
#
loop_
_entity.id
_entity.type
_entity.pdbx_description
1 polymer ?
#
loop_
_entity_poly.entity_id
_entity_poly.type
_entity_poly.pdbx_seq_one_letter_code
_entity_poly.pdbx_strand_id
1 'polypeptide(L)'
;MLSLLAGLLLLLLPGAALHAERGVIDDSDGFTYLRAAQSATSAVMALVNAGEVFEFSAGTERTTPPAWLKVKLRNGKTGWMDHSRIRFHFEPSDLKDGGPTDEVNQDKWKGFAYYPTARLAAKGDPKALHTFFRYRGDGAAGEAHEFMANIVLHLAGDDRMAAFASTQSPTSRKDLREFLRDGASLWPFEPKEYLRLHFPKTSAALARR
;
A
#
# COMPACT_ATOMS: atom_id res chain seq x y z
N MET A 1 24.60 -52.28 -10.65
CA MET A 1 25.18 -51.41 -9.60
C MET A 1 24.86 -49.98 -9.95
N LEU A 2 24.02 -49.35 -9.10
CA LEU A 2 23.69 -47.93 -9.14
C LEU A 2 24.94 -47.08 -8.85
N SER A 3 25.07 -45.95 -9.53
CA SER A 3 25.62 -44.74 -8.94
C SER A 3 24.86 -43.54 -9.49
N LEU A 4 23.88 -43.12 -8.70
CA LEU A 4 23.23 -41.81 -8.78
C LEU A 4 24.31 -40.75 -8.49
N LEU A 5 24.61 -39.90 -9.46
CA LEU A 5 25.19 -38.59 -9.19
C LEU A 5 24.04 -37.59 -9.28
N ALA A 6 23.58 -37.16 -8.11
CA ALA A 6 22.58 -36.14 -7.93
C ALA A 6 23.09 -34.83 -8.53
N GLY A 7 22.46 -34.40 -9.63
CA GLY A 7 22.62 -33.06 -10.15
C GLY A 7 21.97 -32.07 -9.19
N LEU A 8 22.77 -31.41 -8.36
CA LEU A 8 22.38 -30.19 -7.68
C LEU A 8 22.40 -29.07 -8.73
N LEU A 9 21.34 -28.99 -9.52
CA LEU A 9 21.08 -27.84 -10.37
C LEU A 9 20.68 -26.70 -9.41
N LEU A 10 21.65 -25.83 -9.07
CA LEU A 10 21.35 -24.51 -8.55
C LEU A 10 20.50 -23.81 -9.61
N LEU A 11 19.18 -23.85 -9.43
CA LEU A 11 18.28 -22.90 -10.05
C LEU A 11 18.71 -21.52 -9.52
N LEU A 12 19.56 -20.85 -10.30
CA LEU A 12 19.66 -19.41 -10.32
C LEU A 12 18.27 -18.90 -10.69
N LEU A 13 17.41 -18.77 -9.69
CA LEU A 13 16.19 -18.01 -9.80
C LEU A 13 16.62 -16.62 -10.31
N PRO A 14 16.13 -16.15 -11.47
CA PRO A 14 16.28 -14.75 -11.82
C PRO A 14 15.76 -13.96 -10.64
N GLY A 15 16.63 -13.15 -10.05
CA GLY A 15 16.39 -12.48 -8.78
C GLY A 15 14.99 -11.91 -8.75
N ALA A 16 14.21 -12.27 -7.72
CA ALA A 16 12.90 -11.71 -7.49
C ALA A 16 13.04 -10.19 -7.64
N ALA A 17 12.47 -9.64 -8.71
CA ALA A 17 12.40 -8.20 -8.85
C ALA A 17 11.70 -7.73 -7.57
N LEU A 18 12.42 -6.95 -6.75
CA LEU A 18 11.80 -6.22 -5.67
C LEU A 18 10.58 -5.54 -6.28
N HIS A 19 9.38 -5.90 -5.80
CA HIS A 19 8.16 -5.32 -6.31
C HIS A 19 8.22 -3.84 -5.95
N ALA A 20 8.63 -3.02 -6.91
CA ALA A 20 8.82 -1.60 -6.69
C ALA A 20 7.43 -0.96 -6.56
N GLU A 21 7.20 -0.28 -5.45
CA GLU A 21 5.99 0.48 -5.19
C GLU A 21 6.16 1.88 -5.77
N ARG A 22 5.05 2.58 -6.04
CA ARG A 22 5.09 3.95 -6.55
C ARG A 22 4.82 4.92 -5.41
N GLY A 23 5.63 5.96 -5.33
CA GLY A 23 5.53 7.01 -4.33
C GLY A 23 5.43 8.39 -4.94
N VAL A 24 5.00 9.34 -4.13
CA VAL A 24 4.94 10.77 -4.41
C VAL A 24 5.24 11.56 -3.14
N ILE A 25 5.68 12.81 -3.30
CA ILE A 25 5.74 13.79 -2.21
C ILE A 25 4.47 14.65 -2.27
N ASP A 26 3.75 14.76 -1.16
CA ASP A 26 2.54 15.59 -1.05
C ASP A 26 2.44 16.40 0.25
N ASP A 27 3.54 16.45 1.02
CA ASP A 27 3.62 17.25 2.24
C ASP A 27 3.77 18.76 1.97
N SER A 28 3.67 19.55 3.05
CA SER A 28 3.67 21.01 2.99
C SER A 28 4.97 21.65 2.54
N ASP A 29 6.11 20.95 2.67
CA ASP A 29 7.38 21.51 2.24
C ASP A 29 7.49 21.48 0.70
N GLY A 30 6.72 20.62 0.05
CA GLY A 30 6.59 20.57 -1.40
C GLY A 30 7.77 19.93 -2.13
N PHE A 31 8.76 19.40 -1.40
CA PHE A 31 9.90 18.66 -1.96
C PHE A 31 10.60 17.81 -0.90
N THR A 32 11.46 16.90 -1.33
CA THR A 32 12.45 16.22 -0.48
C THR A 32 13.77 16.04 -1.22
N TYR A 33 14.78 15.52 -0.54
CA TYR A 33 16.07 15.18 -1.12
C TYR A 33 16.24 13.68 -1.29
N LEU A 34 16.60 13.25 -2.49
CA LEU A 34 17.19 11.94 -2.72
C LEU A 34 18.64 11.98 -2.23
N ARG A 35 19.03 11.05 -1.36
CA ARG A 35 20.34 11.03 -0.72
C ARG A 35 21.17 9.80 -1.06
N ALA A 36 22.48 9.93 -0.97
CA ALA A 36 23.43 8.86 -1.29
C ALA A 36 23.39 7.68 -0.30
N ALA A 37 23.02 7.92 0.95
CA ALA A 37 22.90 6.89 1.99
C ALA A 37 21.66 7.12 2.87
N GLN A 38 21.35 6.15 3.73
CA GLN A 38 20.26 6.20 4.72
C GLN A 38 20.56 7.18 5.86
N SER A 39 20.76 8.45 5.53
CA SER A 39 21.12 9.50 6.49
C SER A 39 20.80 10.88 5.96
N ALA A 40 20.22 11.72 6.82
CA ALA A 40 19.91 13.12 6.56
C ALA A 40 21.15 14.00 6.38
N THR A 41 22.34 13.52 6.72
CA THR A 41 23.61 14.24 6.50
C THR A 41 24.39 13.73 5.30
N SER A 42 23.92 12.66 4.65
CA SER A 42 24.57 12.15 3.44
C SER A 42 24.33 13.07 2.23
N ALA A 43 25.21 12.96 1.23
CA ALA A 43 25.21 13.81 0.05
C ALA A 43 23.86 13.78 -0.69
N VAL A 44 23.40 14.96 -1.09
CA VAL A 44 22.19 15.12 -1.89
C VAL A 44 22.49 14.75 -3.34
N MET A 45 21.73 13.82 -3.90
CA MET A 45 21.85 13.34 -5.27
C MET A 45 20.87 14.00 -6.24
N ALA A 46 19.70 14.39 -5.72
CA ALA A 46 18.64 15.10 -6.43
C ALA A 46 17.68 15.78 -5.44
N LEU A 47 17.05 16.86 -5.90
CA LEU A 47 15.81 17.39 -5.31
C LEU A 47 14.64 16.71 -6.02
N VAL A 48 13.64 16.29 -5.27
CA VAL A 48 12.42 15.63 -5.77
C VAL A 48 11.23 16.46 -5.35
N ASN A 49 10.48 16.96 -6.33
CA ASN A 49 9.39 17.89 -6.09
C ASN A 49 8.08 17.16 -5.78
N ALA A 50 7.15 17.86 -5.13
CA ALA A 50 5.78 17.40 -4.96
C ALA A 50 5.14 17.05 -6.30
N GLY A 51 4.36 15.96 -6.30
CA GLY A 51 3.74 15.41 -7.51
C GLY A 51 4.67 14.61 -8.43
N GLU A 52 5.99 14.62 -8.22
CA GLU A 52 6.90 13.74 -8.95
C GLU A 52 6.69 12.28 -8.51
N VAL A 53 6.28 11.42 -9.43
CA VAL A 53 6.08 9.98 -9.17
C VAL A 53 7.41 9.24 -9.35
N PHE A 54 7.76 8.43 -8.35
CA PHE A 54 8.98 7.63 -8.32
C PHE A 54 8.70 6.19 -7.87
N GLU A 55 9.67 5.30 -8.09
CA GLU A 55 9.68 3.93 -7.57
C GLU A 55 10.36 3.89 -6.20
N PHE A 56 9.84 3.11 -5.26
CA PHE A 56 10.51 2.84 -3.98
C PHE A 56 10.38 1.37 -3.55
N SER A 57 11.23 0.94 -2.62
CA SER A 57 11.20 -0.40 -2.04
C SER A 57 11.77 -0.42 -0.62
N ALA A 58 11.24 -1.34 0.19
CA ALA A 58 11.65 -1.55 1.59
C ALA A 58 12.53 -2.79 1.82
N GLY A 59 12.94 -3.47 0.76
CA GLY A 59 13.55 -4.80 0.86
C GLY A 59 12.50 -5.89 1.14
N THR A 60 12.98 -7.09 1.47
CA THR A 60 12.14 -8.31 1.57
C THR A 60 11.73 -8.67 3.00
N GLU A 61 12.28 -8.01 4.02
CA GLU A 61 12.02 -8.34 5.43
C GLU A 61 10.86 -7.50 5.99
N ARG A 62 9.71 -8.13 6.22
CA ARG A 62 8.53 -7.52 6.86
C ARG A 62 8.58 -7.61 8.38
N THR A 63 9.67 -7.13 8.98
CA THR A 63 9.84 -7.18 10.45
C THR A 63 9.65 -5.80 11.08
N THR A 64 10.42 -4.81 10.65
CA THR A 64 10.39 -3.44 11.18
C THR A 64 10.33 -2.43 10.04
N PRO A 65 9.38 -1.48 10.04
CA PRO A 65 9.34 -0.38 9.09
C PRO A 65 10.70 0.33 9.00
N PRO A 66 11.38 0.34 7.83
CA PRO A 66 12.65 1.02 7.69
C PRO A 66 12.44 2.54 7.69
N ALA A 67 13.30 3.27 8.40
CA ALA A 67 13.25 4.74 8.41
C ALA A 67 13.62 5.36 7.05
N TRP A 68 14.38 4.63 6.23
CA TRP A 68 14.82 5.06 4.90
C TRP A 68 14.45 4.03 3.85
N LEU A 69 13.86 4.50 2.76
CA LEU A 69 13.46 3.67 1.62
C LEU A 69 14.38 3.91 0.44
N LYS A 70 14.70 2.83 -0.28
CA LYS A 70 15.46 2.93 -1.52
C LYS A 70 14.53 3.44 -2.60
N VAL A 71 14.91 4.53 -3.26
CA VAL A 71 14.11 5.23 -4.26
C VAL A 71 14.84 5.26 -5.60
N LYS A 72 14.09 5.08 -6.69
CA LYS A 72 14.55 5.24 -8.07
C LYS A 72 13.63 6.23 -8.79
N LEU A 73 14.22 7.32 -9.27
CA LEU A 73 13.53 8.37 -10.01
C LEU A 73 13.35 7.97 -11.47
N ARG A 74 12.43 8.65 -12.16
CA ARG A 74 12.15 8.41 -13.60
C ARG A 74 13.37 8.59 -14.50
N ASN A 75 14.30 9.47 -14.12
CA ASN A 75 15.57 9.67 -14.83
C ASN A 75 16.65 8.61 -14.53
N GLY A 76 16.30 7.56 -13.76
CA GLY A 76 17.19 6.45 -13.41
C GLY A 76 18.07 6.70 -12.18
N LYS A 77 18.11 7.92 -11.62
CA LYS A 77 18.85 8.18 -10.38
C LYS A 77 18.26 7.35 -9.23
N THR A 78 19.15 6.69 -8.49
CA THR A 78 18.79 5.86 -7.34
C THR A 78 19.46 6.39 -6.09
N GLY A 79 18.77 6.33 -4.96
CA GLY A 79 19.29 6.77 -3.66
C GLY A 79 18.32 6.39 -2.54
N TRP A 80 18.34 7.16 -1.47
CA TRP A 80 17.55 6.93 -0.26
C TRP A 80 16.74 8.17 0.10
N MET A 81 15.52 7.96 0.55
CA MET A 81 14.66 9.00 1.12
C MET A 81 14.15 8.56 2.48
N ASP A 82 13.94 9.53 3.36
CA ASP A 82 13.25 9.31 4.62
C ASP A 82 11.79 8.90 4.33
N HIS A 83 11.35 7.80 4.95
CA HIS A 83 10.05 7.21 4.68
C HIS A 83 8.87 8.16 4.99
N SER A 84 9.06 9.10 5.93
CA SER A 84 8.01 10.04 6.37
C SER A 84 7.64 11.05 5.29
N ARG A 85 8.45 11.12 4.22
CA ARG A 85 8.25 11.99 3.06
C ARG A 85 7.49 11.28 1.94
N ILE A 86 7.37 9.96 1.99
CA ILE A 86 6.85 9.16 0.89
C ILE A 86 5.40 8.79 1.17
N ARG A 87 4.51 9.20 0.27
CA ARG A 87 3.15 8.68 0.19
C ARG A 87 3.03 7.72 -0.97
N PHE A 88 2.31 6.61 -0.81
CA PHE A 88 1.91 5.76 -1.92
C PHE A 88 1.20 6.55 -3.03
N HIS A 89 1.52 6.21 -4.27
CA HIS A 89 0.89 6.72 -5.46
C HIS A 89 0.18 5.58 -6.21
N PHE A 90 -1.13 5.71 -6.35
CA PHE A 90 -1.97 4.78 -7.10
C PHE A 90 -2.79 5.51 -8.16
N GLU A 91 -3.14 4.77 -9.21
CA GLU A 91 -3.97 5.22 -10.31
C GLU A 91 -5.20 4.31 -10.42
N PRO A 92 -6.32 4.77 -11.01
CA PRO A 92 -7.50 3.93 -11.21
C PRO A 92 -7.23 2.62 -11.98
N SER A 93 -6.20 2.62 -12.84
CA SER A 93 -5.72 1.44 -13.58
C SER A 93 -5.15 0.33 -12.68
N ASP A 94 -4.79 0.65 -11.42
CA ASP A 94 -4.32 -0.35 -10.45
C ASP A 94 -5.47 -1.23 -9.93
N LEU A 95 -6.72 -0.78 -10.06
CA LEU A 95 -7.93 -1.56 -9.76
C LEU A 95 -8.42 -2.35 -10.98
N LYS A 96 -7.49 -2.95 -11.72
CA LYS A 96 -7.80 -3.85 -12.82
C LYS A 96 -8.43 -5.13 -12.29
N ASP A 97 -9.26 -5.76 -13.11
CA ASP A 97 -9.81 -7.07 -12.79
C ASP A 97 -8.70 -8.10 -12.65
N GLY A 98 -8.91 -8.98 -11.69
CA GLY A 98 -8.12 -10.17 -11.49
C GLY A 98 -8.35 -11.25 -12.53
N GLY A 99 -7.54 -12.31 -12.46
CA GLY A 99 -7.80 -13.51 -13.22
C GLY A 99 -9.07 -14.23 -12.71
N PRO A 100 -9.67 -15.11 -13.54
CA PRO A 100 -10.76 -15.97 -13.10
C PRO A 100 -10.35 -16.92 -11.96
N THR A 101 -9.05 -17.13 -11.78
CA THR A 101 -8.47 -17.99 -10.75
C THR A 101 -8.09 -17.23 -9.47
N ASP A 102 -8.26 -15.91 -9.41
CA ASP A 102 -7.95 -15.15 -8.21
C ASP A 102 -8.83 -15.59 -7.04
N GLU A 103 -8.22 -15.83 -5.88
CA GLU A 103 -8.95 -16.38 -4.73
C GLU A 103 -10.07 -15.45 -4.24
N VAL A 104 -9.93 -14.12 -4.43
CA VAL A 104 -11.01 -13.16 -4.14
C VAL A 104 -12.27 -13.38 -4.98
N ASN A 105 -12.15 -14.01 -6.16
CA ASN A 105 -13.28 -14.39 -7.02
C ASN A 105 -13.83 -15.79 -6.69
N GLN A 106 -13.05 -16.64 -6.02
CA GLN A 106 -13.43 -18.00 -5.65
C GLN A 106 -14.00 -18.11 -4.24
N ASP A 107 -13.68 -17.13 -3.38
CA ASP A 107 -14.18 -17.08 -2.02
C ASP A 107 -15.73 -17.11 -2.00
N LYS A 108 -16.28 -17.77 -0.98
CA LYS A 108 -17.70 -18.09 -0.82
C LYS A 108 -18.58 -16.87 -0.58
N TRP A 109 -18.06 -15.65 -0.74
CA TRP A 109 -18.87 -14.44 -0.78
C TRP A 109 -19.63 -14.32 -2.11
N LYS A 110 -20.42 -15.37 -2.39
CA LYS A 110 -21.21 -15.55 -3.60
C LYS A 110 -22.06 -14.31 -3.86
N GLY A 111 -21.86 -13.69 -5.02
CA GLY A 111 -22.58 -12.49 -5.45
C GLY A 111 -21.87 -11.18 -5.12
N PHE A 112 -20.71 -11.20 -4.48
CA PHE A 112 -19.86 -10.02 -4.35
C PHE A 112 -19.06 -9.81 -5.65
N ALA A 113 -19.42 -8.78 -6.41
CA ALA A 113 -18.62 -8.34 -7.54
C ALA A 113 -17.39 -7.58 -7.02
N TYR A 114 -16.34 -8.30 -6.63
CA TYR A 114 -15.17 -7.77 -5.90
C TYR A 114 -14.58 -6.52 -6.56
N TYR A 115 -14.06 -6.69 -7.79
CA TYR A 115 -13.38 -5.62 -8.50
C TYR A 115 -14.29 -4.44 -8.88
N PRO A 116 -15.53 -4.67 -9.39
CA PRO A 116 -16.50 -3.58 -9.55
C PRO A 116 -16.79 -2.82 -8.25
N THR A 117 -16.90 -3.52 -7.12
CA THR A 117 -17.13 -2.88 -5.81
C THR A 117 -15.91 -2.06 -5.37
N ALA A 118 -14.69 -2.60 -5.53
CA ALA A 118 -13.46 -1.87 -5.23
C ALA A 118 -13.37 -0.56 -6.03
N ARG A 119 -13.72 -0.58 -7.31
CA ARG A 119 -13.74 0.64 -8.16
C ARG A 119 -14.78 1.67 -7.74
N LEU A 120 -15.95 1.25 -7.26
CA LEU A 120 -16.94 2.17 -6.70
C LEU A 120 -16.50 2.72 -5.34
N ALA A 121 -15.92 1.87 -4.50
CA ALA A 121 -15.37 2.24 -3.21
C ALA A 121 -14.24 3.27 -3.36
N ALA A 122 -13.34 3.09 -4.32
CA ALA A 122 -12.28 4.03 -4.68
C ALA A 122 -12.79 5.39 -5.19
N LYS A 123 -14.04 5.48 -5.64
CA LYS A 123 -14.70 6.77 -5.95
C LYS A 123 -15.37 7.39 -4.73
N GLY A 124 -15.36 6.69 -3.60
CA GLY A 124 -15.99 7.08 -2.34
C GLY A 124 -17.49 6.79 -2.26
N ASP A 125 -18.02 5.86 -3.07
CA ASP A 125 -19.42 5.44 -2.92
C ASP A 125 -19.63 4.81 -1.53
N PRO A 126 -20.52 5.34 -0.67
CA PRO A 126 -20.64 4.86 0.71
C PRO A 126 -21.09 3.40 0.84
N LYS A 127 -21.94 2.92 -0.08
CA LYS A 127 -22.42 1.53 -0.04
C LYS A 127 -21.31 0.57 -0.47
N ALA A 128 -20.54 0.95 -1.49
CA ALA A 128 -19.39 0.21 -1.96
C ALA A 128 -18.27 0.19 -0.91
N LEU A 129 -17.96 1.33 -0.27
CA LEU A 129 -17.00 1.40 0.83
C LEU A 129 -17.40 0.50 2.00
N HIS A 130 -18.67 0.57 2.42
CA HIS A 130 -19.19 -0.30 3.48
C HIS A 130 -19.07 -1.78 3.10
N THR A 131 -19.42 -2.13 1.87
CA THR A 131 -19.32 -3.53 1.41
C THR A 131 -17.85 -3.96 1.33
N PHE A 132 -17.01 -3.18 0.67
CA PHE A 132 -15.60 -3.51 0.44
C PHE A 132 -14.82 -3.72 1.75
N PHE A 133 -14.87 -2.78 2.70
CA PHE A 133 -14.11 -2.88 3.95
C PHE A 133 -14.67 -3.89 4.96
N ARG A 134 -15.82 -4.51 4.67
CA ARG A 134 -16.37 -5.63 5.46
C ARG A 134 -15.97 -6.99 4.92
N TYR A 135 -15.34 -7.05 3.75
CA TYR A 135 -14.83 -8.30 3.23
C TYR A 135 -13.79 -8.90 4.19
N ARG A 136 -13.86 -10.22 4.37
CA ARG A 136 -12.92 -10.98 5.21
C ARG A 136 -12.56 -12.25 4.45
N GLY A 137 -11.69 -12.11 3.46
CA GLY A 137 -11.07 -13.26 2.79
C GLY A 137 -10.00 -13.90 3.68
N ASP A 138 -9.73 -15.17 3.46
CA ASP A 138 -8.59 -15.90 4.04
C ASP A 138 -7.52 -16.16 2.97
N GLY A 139 -6.37 -16.72 3.37
CA GLY A 139 -5.31 -17.10 2.43
C GLY A 139 -4.88 -15.97 1.50
N ALA A 140 -4.70 -16.28 0.22
CA ALA A 140 -4.29 -15.28 -0.77
C ALA A 140 -5.41 -14.29 -1.08
N ALA A 141 -6.69 -14.63 -0.84
CA ALA A 141 -7.80 -13.68 -0.96
C ALA A 141 -7.70 -12.56 0.08
N GLY A 142 -7.32 -12.90 1.32
CA GLY A 142 -7.05 -11.93 2.38
C GLY A 142 -5.89 -11.00 2.02
N GLU A 143 -4.75 -11.56 1.60
CA GLU A 143 -3.57 -10.78 1.21
C GLU A 143 -3.86 -9.84 0.01
N ALA A 144 -4.55 -10.34 -1.01
CA ALA A 144 -4.99 -9.54 -2.14
C ALA A 144 -5.94 -8.42 -1.70
N HIS A 145 -6.81 -8.68 -0.72
CA HIS A 145 -7.70 -7.68 -0.18
C HIS A 145 -6.96 -6.57 0.57
N GLU A 146 -5.97 -6.91 1.38
CA GLU A 146 -5.16 -5.92 2.09
C GLU A 146 -4.44 -4.98 1.11
N PHE A 147 -3.90 -5.52 0.01
CA PHE A 147 -3.28 -4.71 -1.05
C PHE A 147 -4.30 -3.80 -1.74
N MET A 148 -5.47 -4.35 -2.13
CA MET A 148 -6.52 -3.57 -2.78
C MET A 148 -7.11 -2.50 -1.86
N ALA A 149 -7.17 -2.74 -0.55
CA ALA A 149 -7.60 -1.76 0.42
C ALA A 149 -6.67 -0.55 0.50
N ASN A 150 -5.36 -0.75 0.33
CA ASN A 150 -4.41 0.35 0.23
C ASN A 150 -4.74 1.24 -0.99
N ILE A 151 -4.99 0.62 -2.15
CA ILE A 151 -5.37 1.34 -3.37
C ILE A 151 -6.68 2.10 -3.16
N VAL A 152 -7.71 1.45 -2.62
CA VAL A 152 -9.04 2.07 -2.38
C VAL A 152 -8.93 3.25 -1.42
N LEU A 153 -8.18 3.14 -0.33
CA LEU A 153 -7.94 4.23 0.62
C LEU A 153 -7.34 5.46 -0.09
N HIS A 154 -6.30 5.26 -0.90
CA HIS A 154 -5.60 6.35 -1.58
C HIS A 154 -6.43 6.99 -2.69
N LEU A 155 -7.16 6.20 -3.47
CA LEU A 155 -7.99 6.73 -4.56
C LEU A 155 -9.27 7.40 -4.04
N ALA A 156 -9.90 6.86 -2.98
CA ALA A 156 -11.05 7.50 -2.34
C ALA A 156 -10.67 8.86 -1.76
N GLY A 157 -9.47 8.92 -1.17
CA GLY A 157 -8.88 10.12 -0.57
C GLY A 157 -9.41 10.43 0.82
N ASP A 158 -8.69 11.31 1.52
CA ASP A 158 -8.91 11.59 2.93
C ASP A 158 -10.32 12.14 3.23
N ASP A 159 -10.83 13.05 2.40
CA ASP A 159 -12.15 13.66 2.61
C ASP A 159 -13.29 12.64 2.56
N ARG A 160 -13.28 11.76 1.54
CA ARG A 160 -14.35 10.77 1.36
C ARG A 160 -14.26 9.67 2.40
N MET A 161 -13.05 9.23 2.73
CA MET A 161 -12.81 8.24 3.78
C MET A 161 -13.19 8.77 5.17
N ALA A 162 -12.88 10.03 5.48
CA ALA A 162 -13.31 10.68 6.72
C ALA A 162 -14.83 10.81 6.82
N ALA A 163 -15.50 11.20 5.73
CA ALA A 163 -16.95 11.28 5.66
C ALA A 163 -17.59 9.89 5.86
N PHE A 164 -17.06 8.87 5.19
CA PHE A 164 -17.50 7.48 5.37
C PHE A 164 -17.31 7.00 6.81
N ALA A 165 -16.11 7.15 7.38
CA ALA A 165 -15.81 6.72 8.76
C ALA A 165 -16.69 7.42 9.81
N SER A 166 -17.08 8.67 9.55
CA SER A 166 -17.93 9.47 10.44
C SER A 166 -19.39 8.99 10.45
N THR A 167 -19.88 8.34 9.40
CA THR A 167 -21.24 7.79 9.34
C THR A 167 -21.32 6.37 9.91
N GLN A 168 -20.19 5.73 10.19
CA GLN A 168 -20.16 4.37 10.72
C GLN A 168 -20.55 4.32 12.20
N SER A 169 -21.15 3.20 12.61
CA SER A 169 -21.34 2.86 14.02
C SER A 169 -19.99 2.79 14.76
N PRO A 170 -19.96 2.96 16.10
CA PRO A 170 -18.72 2.83 16.88
C PRO A 170 -17.99 1.50 16.64
N THR A 171 -18.72 0.38 16.55
CA THR A 171 -18.16 -0.94 16.25
C THR A 171 -17.57 -0.99 14.84
N SER A 172 -18.33 -0.61 13.81
CA SER A 172 -17.84 -0.63 12.43
C SER A 172 -16.64 0.29 12.21
N ARG A 173 -16.58 1.42 12.93
CA ARG A 173 -15.45 2.33 12.91
C ARG A 173 -14.22 1.73 13.59
N LYS A 174 -14.41 1.00 14.71
CA LYS A 174 -13.34 0.23 15.36
C LYS A 174 -12.79 -0.83 14.41
N ASP A 175 -13.66 -1.61 13.78
CA ASP A 175 -13.26 -2.67 12.84
C ASP A 175 -12.49 -2.10 11.64
N LEU A 176 -12.96 -0.99 11.07
CA LEU A 176 -12.25 -0.28 9.98
C LEU A 176 -10.89 0.23 10.43
N ARG A 177 -10.79 0.76 11.65
CA ARG A 177 -9.54 1.27 12.21
C ARG A 177 -8.53 0.15 12.45
N GLU A 178 -8.97 -0.99 12.98
CA GLU A 178 -8.12 -2.18 13.19
C GLU A 178 -7.66 -2.74 11.85
N PHE A 179 -8.57 -2.89 10.88
CA PHE A 179 -8.19 -3.35 9.54
C PHE A 179 -7.12 -2.47 8.88
N LEU A 180 -7.28 -1.13 8.94
CA LEU A 180 -6.30 -0.20 8.34
C LEU A 180 -4.99 -0.08 9.12
N ARG A 181 -4.96 -0.47 10.41
CA ARG A 181 -3.77 -0.34 11.26
C ARG A 181 -2.99 -1.63 11.46
N ASP A 182 -3.70 -2.76 11.42
CA ASP A 182 -3.14 -4.06 11.76
C ASP A 182 -2.92 -4.92 10.49
N GLY A 183 -3.57 -4.57 9.38
CA GLY A 183 -3.35 -5.22 8.09
C GLY A 183 -2.01 -4.82 7.45
N ALA A 184 -1.46 -5.68 6.60
CA ALA A 184 -0.24 -5.39 5.85
C ALA A 184 -0.46 -4.37 4.71
N SER A 185 -1.65 -3.75 4.64
CA SER A 185 -2.05 -2.77 3.64
C SER A 185 -1.09 -1.59 3.51
N LEU A 186 -0.45 -1.15 4.59
CA LEU A 186 0.41 0.04 4.59
C LEU A 186 1.89 -0.27 4.77
N TRP A 187 2.30 -1.54 4.74
CA TRP A 187 3.73 -1.88 4.69
C TRP A 187 4.36 -1.21 3.46
N PRO A 188 5.50 -0.50 3.58
CA PRO A 188 6.50 -0.56 4.64
C PRO A 188 6.43 0.51 5.73
N PHE A 189 5.31 1.22 5.84
CA PHE A 189 5.14 2.30 6.81
C PHE A 189 4.52 1.79 8.10
N GLU A 190 4.74 2.50 9.21
CA GLU A 190 3.95 2.28 10.43
C GLU A 190 2.52 2.80 10.17
N PRO A 191 1.49 1.93 10.19
CA PRO A 191 0.17 2.28 9.69
C PRO A 191 -0.50 3.45 10.41
N LYS A 192 -0.35 3.55 11.74
CA LYS A 192 -0.99 4.63 12.52
C LYS A 192 -0.38 5.99 12.16
N GLU A 193 0.93 6.07 12.07
CA GLU A 193 1.66 7.27 11.70
C GLU A 193 1.40 7.65 10.24
N TYR A 194 1.43 6.67 9.33
CA TYR A 194 1.12 6.90 7.91
C TYR A 194 -0.28 7.51 7.71
N LEU A 195 -1.30 6.95 8.38
CA LEU A 195 -2.65 7.50 8.35
C LEU A 195 -2.70 8.92 8.95
N ARG A 196 -1.95 9.19 10.02
CA ARG A 196 -1.92 10.52 10.64
C ARG A 196 -1.29 11.56 9.71
N LEU A 197 -0.25 11.19 8.97
CA LEU A 197 0.47 12.08 8.06
C LEU A 197 -0.32 12.33 6.77
N HIS A 198 -0.79 11.27 6.10
CA HIS A 198 -1.35 11.38 4.74
C HIS A 198 -2.89 11.34 4.68
N PHE A 199 -3.55 10.95 5.79
CA PHE A 199 -5.01 10.89 5.90
C PHE A 199 -5.50 11.48 7.23
N PRO A 200 -5.12 12.72 7.58
CA PRO A 200 -5.38 13.29 8.90
C PRO A 200 -6.87 13.36 9.26
N LYS A 201 -7.76 13.64 8.30
CA LYS A 201 -9.21 13.71 8.56
C LYS A 201 -9.78 12.32 8.83
N THR A 202 -9.36 11.32 8.06
CA THR A 202 -9.75 9.91 8.25
C THR A 202 -9.25 9.40 9.59
N SER A 203 -7.98 9.67 9.91
CA SER A 203 -7.38 9.30 11.20
C SER A 203 -8.16 9.91 12.38
N ALA A 204 -8.52 11.20 12.30
CA ALA A 204 -9.34 11.86 13.30
C ALA A 204 -10.76 11.29 13.39
N ALA A 205 -11.40 10.98 12.26
CA ALA A 205 -12.72 10.36 12.23
C ALA A 205 -12.70 8.98 12.90
N LEU A 206 -11.70 8.14 12.58
CA LEU A 206 -11.51 6.81 13.16
C LEU A 206 -11.21 6.83 14.66
N ALA A 207 -10.61 7.89 15.20
CA ALA A 207 -10.28 8.01 16.62
C ALA A 207 -11.48 8.34 17.52
N ARG A 208 -12.63 8.72 16.94
CA ARG A 208 -13.84 9.05 17.71
C ARG A 208 -14.41 7.81 18.40
N ARG A 209 -14.79 7.96 19.67
CA ARG A 209 -15.47 6.94 20.47
C ARG A 209 -16.86 6.62 19.92
#